data_AF-A0A2W2JEY0-F1
#
_entry.id   AF-A0A2W2JEY0-F1
#
_cell.length_a   1.000
_cell.length_b   1.000
_cell.length_c   1.000
_cell.angle_alpha   90.00
_cell.angle_beta   90.00
_cell.angle_gamma   90.00
#
_symmetry.space_group_name_H-M   'P 1'
#
loop_
_entity.id
_entity.type
_entity.pdbx_description
1 polymer ?
#
loop_
_entity_poly.entity_id
_entity_poly.type
_entity_poly.pdbx_seq_one_letter_code
_entity_poly.pdbx_strand_id
1 'polypeptide(L)'
;MPGDTAALGHTVHRLAHNEAVNDHLHAFAALLTPEGRALLDEVRGTDPADELAVATRLRREHPAELVSAALGQARLRQRAVAKFGAEDAGRMFFTPNGVEQSTRASVA
;
A
#
# COMPACT_ATOMS: atom_id res chain seq x y z
N MET A 1 50.71 12.39 25.26
CA MET A 1 49.68 11.46 24.79
C MET A 1 48.42 12.25 24.50
N PRO A 2 47.82 12.11 23.30
CA PRO A 2 46.71 12.91 22.81
C PRO A 2 45.35 12.35 23.30
N GLY A 3 44.31 13.16 23.12
CA GLY A 3 42.97 12.96 23.66
C GLY A 3 42.22 11.77 23.07
N ASP A 4 41.08 11.49 23.69
CA ASP A 4 40.05 10.67 23.08
C ASP A 4 38.71 11.40 23.14
N THR A 5 38.14 11.53 21.96
CA THR A 5 37.02 12.38 21.63
C THR A 5 35.76 11.61 21.99
N ALA A 6 34.87 12.22 22.77
CA ALA A 6 33.57 11.64 23.07
C ALA A 6 32.85 11.26 21.77
N ALA A 7 32.66 9.96 21.58
CA ALA A 7 31.88 9.40 20.48
C ALA A 7 30.41 9.80 20.68
N LEU A 8 29.95 10.77 19.90
CA LEU A 8 28.52 11.02 19.70
C LEU A 8 27.98 9.96 18.73
N GLY A 9 27.52 8.84 19.29
CA GLY A 9 26.70 7.85 18.58
C GLY A 9 25.33 8.45 18.26
N HIS A 10 25.21 9.19 17.16
CA HIS A 10 23.92 9.64 16.66
C HIS A 10 23.21 8.44 16.02
N THR A 11 22.28 7.87 16.77
CA THR A 11 21.44 6.73 16.43
C THR A 11 20.86 6.83 15.02
N VAL A 12 21.15 5.82 14.21
CA VAL A 12 20.76 5.62 12.80
C VAL A 12 19.26 5.29 12.68
N HIS A 13 18.39 6.20 13.15
CA HIS A 13 16.93 6.01 13.02
C HIS A 13 16.41 6.46 11.64
N ARG A 14 17.17 7.27 10.91
CA ARG A 14 16.74 7.87 9.63
C ARG A 14 16.84 6.93 8.42
N LEU A 15 17.77 5.97 8.41
CA LEU A 15 17.98 5.09 7.24
C LEU A 15 16.84 4.06 7.07
N ALA A 16 16.43 3.40 8.15
CA ALA A 16 15.36 2.40 8.10
C ALA A 16 13.99 2.96 7.65
N HIS A 17 13.68 4.21 8.00
CA HIS A 17 12.44 4.86 7.56
C HIS A 17 12.43 5.13 6.05
N ASN A 18 13.60 5.46 5.49
CA ASN A 18 13.72 5.71 4.06
C ASN A 18 13.63 4.41 3.24
N GLU A 19 14.17 3.30 3.76
CA GLU A 19 14.05 1.98 3.13
C GLU A 19 12.59 1.53 3.04
N ALA A 20 11.85 1.59 4.16
CA ALA A 20 10.43 1.26 4.16
C ALA A 20 9.65 2.16 3.18
N VAL A 21 9.91 3.47 3.13
CA VAL A 21 9.26 4.37 2.17
C VAL A 21 9.58 3.99 0.71
N ASN A 22 10.82 3.62 0.42
CA ASN A 22 11.23 3.19 -0.91
C ASN A 22 10.53 1.88 -1.32
N ASP A 23 10.41 0.91 -0.41
CA ASP A 23 9.71 -0.35 -0.67
C ASP A 23 8.24 -0.11 -1.02
N HIS A 24 7.56 0.79 -0.30
CA HIS A 24 6.19 1.18 -0.62
C HIS A 24 6.09 1.85 -2.00
N LEU A 25 7.07 2.68 -2.37
CA LEU A 25 7.09 3.35 -3.67
C LEU A 25 7.32 2.34 -4.81
N HIS A 26 8.20 1.37 -4.61
CA HIS A 26 8.41 0.27 -5.57
C HIS A 26 7.17 -0.60 -5.73
N ALA A 27 6.51 -0.96 -4.63
CA ALA A 27 5.25 -1.70 -4.65
C ALA A 27 4.14 -0.91 -5.37
N PHE A 28 4.04 0.40 -5.13
CA PHE A 28 3.11 1.27 -5.85
C PHE A 28 3.41 1.33 -7.34
N ALA A 29 4.67 1.51 -7.74
CA ALA A 29 5.06 1.51 -9.15
C ALA A 29 4.71 0.19 -9.84
N ALA A 30 4.87 -0.94 -9.15
CA ALA A 30 4.49 -2.25 -9.67
C ALA A 30 2.97 -2.37 -9.93
N LEU A 31 2.12 -1.73 -9.11
CA LEU A 31 0.66 -1.69 -9.34
C LEU A 31 0.25 -0.90 -10.59
N LEU A 32 1.12 -0.04 -11.12
CA LEU A 32 0.86 0.74 -12.34
C LEU A 32 1.18 -0.04 -13.62
N THR A 33 1.80 -1.22 -13.51
CA THR A 33 2.08 -2.11 -14.65
C THR A 33 0.82 -2.86 -15.10
N PRO A 34 0.80 -3.44 -16.32
CA PRO A 34 -0.32 -4.27 -16.77
C PRO A 34 -0.60 -5.47 -15.84
N GLU A 35 0.45 -6.12 -15.33
CA GLU A 35 0.33 -7.22 -14.36
C GLU A 35 -0.31 -6.73 -13.06
N GLY A 36 0.20 -5.64 -12.50
CA GLY A 36 -0.36 -5.04 -11.29
C GLY A 36 -1.81 -4.59 -11.47
N ARG A 37 -2.18 -4.09 -12.66
CA ARG A 37 -3.55 -3.69 -12.96
C ARG A 37 -4.49 -4.89 -13.09
N ALA A 38 -4.05 -5.97 -13.73
CA ALA A 38 -4.80 -7.22 -13.78
C ALA A 38 -5.01 -7.80 -12.38
N LEU A 39 -3.98 -7.77 -11.53
CA LEU A 39 -4.06 -8.23 -10.15
C LEU A 39 -5.06 -7.39 -9.32
N LEU A 40 -5.07 -6.06 -9.50
CA LEU A 40 -6.04 -5.16 -8.86
C LEU A 40 -7.49 -5.45 -9.27
N ASP A 41 -7.70 -5.91 -10.50
CA ASP A 41 -9.03 -6.31 -10.97
C ASP A 41 -9.41 -7.71 -10.45
N GLU A 42 -8.45 -8.62 -10.34
CA GLU A 42 -8.67 -9.95 -9.76
C GLU A 42 -9.04 -9.89 -8.28
N VAL A 43 -8.36 -9.07 -7.49
CA VAL A 43 -8.64 -8.94 -6.04
C VAL A 43 -9.86 -8.06 -5.73
N ARG A 44 -10.47 -7.44 -6.75
CA ARG A 44 -11.61 -6.54 -6.58
C ARG A 44 -12.79 -7.28 -5.95
N GLY A 45 -13.31 -6.74 -4.85
CA GLY A 45 -14.49 -7.32 -4.20
C GLY A 45 -14.21 -8.58 -3.39
N THR A 46 -12.94 -8.93 -3.15
CA THR A 46 -12.56 -9.99 -2.23
C THR A 46 -13.22 -9.78 -0.87
N ASP A 47 -13.93 -10.80 -0.38
CA ASP A 47 -14.48 -10.81 0.96
C ASP A 47 -13.33 -10.88 1.98
N PRO A 48 -13.36 -10.07 3.06
CA PRO A 48 -12.37 -10.17 4.14
C PRO A 48 -12.15 -11.60 4.68
N ALA A 49 -13.18 -12.47 4.65
CA ALA A 49 -13.07 -13.86 5.08
C ALA A 49 -12.19 -14.72 4.14
N ASP A 50 -12.16 -14.39 2.85
CA ASP A 50 -11.44 -15.13 1.80
C ASP A 50 -10.03 -14.58 1.55
N GLU A 51 -9.72 -13.41 2.09
CA GLU A 51 -8.51 -12.66 1.75
C GLU A 51 -7.22 -13.44 1.99
N LEU A 52 -7.12 -14.21 3.08
CA LEU A 52 -5.95 -15.03 3.34
C LEU A 52 -5.78 -16.13 2.27
N ALA A 53 -6.87 -16.79 1.89
CA ALA A 53 -6.85 -17.83 0.87
C ALA A 53 -6.47 -17.26 -0.50
N VAL A 54 -7.05 -16.10 -0.86
CA VAL A 54 -6.71 -15.36 -2.08
C VAL A 54 -5.23 -14.96 -2.08
N ALA A 55 -4.73 -14.39 -0.98
CA ALA A 55 -3.33 -14.01 -0.85
C ALA A 55 -2.40 -15.22 -1.01
N THR A 56 -2.71 -16.35 -0.36
CA THR A 56 -1.91 -17.58 -0.46
C THR A 56 -1.89 -18.13 -1.88
N ARG A 57 -3.01 -18.09 -2.61
CA ARG A 57 -3.07 -18.50 -4.01
C ARG A 57 -2.20 -17.59 -4.88
N LEU A 58 -2.43 -16.29 -4.82
CA LEU A 58 -1.76 -15.31 -5.68
C LEU A 58 -0.24 -15.25 -5.47
N ARG A 59 0.23 -15.44 -4.23
CA ARG A 59 1.68 -15.46 -3.92
C ARG A 59 2.43 -16.64 -4.54
N ARG A 60 1.74 -17.65 -5.08
CA ARG A 60 2.38 -18.73 -5.85
C ARG A 60 2.73 -18.30 -7.27
N GLU A 61 2.06 -17.27 -7.78
CA GLU A 61 2.12 -16.84 -9.17
C GLU A 61 2.73 -15.43 -9.31
N HIS A 62 2.67 -14.62 -8.24
CA HIS A 62 3.13 -13.24 -8.22
C HIS A 62 4.06 -12.93 -7.03
N PRO A 63 4.90 -11.88 -7.13
CA PRO A 63 5.71 -11.40 -6.01
C PRO A 63 4.87 -11.07 -4.79
N ALA A 64 5.32 -11.48 -3.60
CA ALA A 64 4.56 -11.30 -2.35
C ALA A 64 4.20 -9.84 -2.05
N GLU A 65 5.12 -8.92 -2.32
CA GLU A 65 4.91 -7.48 -2.14
C GLU A 65 3.84 -6.92 -3.08
N LEU A 66 3.79 -7.40 -4.33
CA LEU A 66 2.77 -6.98 -5.30
C LEU A 66 1.37 -7.45 -4.86
N VAL A 67 1.25 -8.69 -4.38
CA VAL A 67 -0.01 -9.24 -3.85
C VAL A 67 -0.47 -8.45 -2.62
N SER A 68 0.43 -8.19 -1.68
CA SER A 68 0.12 -7.40 -0.48
C SER A 68 -0.34 -5.98 -0.84
N ALA A 69 0.33 -5.34 -1.80
CA ALA A 69 -0.03 -4.01 -2.27
C ALA A 69 -1.41 -3.98 -2.96
N ALA A 70 -1.72 -4.99 -3.78
CA ALA A 70 -3.01 -5.10 -4.46
C ALA A 70 -4.18 -5.30 -3.48
N LEU A 71 -4.03 -6.22 -2.52
CA LEU A 71 -5.04 -6.47 -1.47
C LEU A 71 -5.23 -5.25 -0.56
N GLY A 72 -4.13 -4.59 -0.18
CA GLY A 72 -4.17 -3.33 0.55
C GLY A 72 -4.97 -2.27 -0.20
N GLN A 73 -4.68 -2.07 -1.49
CA GLN A 73 -5.40 -1.12 -2.33
C GLN A 73 -6.89 -1.50 -2.49
N ALA A 74 -7.22 -2.78 -2.68
CA ALA A 74 -8.61 -3.24 -2.78
C ALA A 74 -9.41 -2.90 -1.52
N ARG A 75 -8.83 -3.10 -0.33
CA ARG A 75 -9.45 -2.74 0.95
C ARG A 75 -9.63 -1.23 1.10
N LEU A 76 -8.65 -0.43 0.65
CA LEU A 76 -8.77 1.03 0.64
C LEU A 76 -9.87 1.51 -0.30
N ARG A 77 -10.01 0.89 -1.49
CA ARG A 77 -11.11 1.17 -2.42
C ARG A 77 -12.47 0.84 -1.81
N GLN A 78 -12.61 -0.31 -1.14
CA GLN A 78 -13.84 -0.68 -0.43
C GLN A 78 -14.23 0.38 0.61
N ARG A 79 -13.27 0.86 1.41
CA ARG A 79 -13.51 1.94 2.40
C ARG A 79 -13.88 3.27 1.72
N ALA A 80 -13.29 3.56 0.57
CA ALA A 80 -13.50 4.78 -0.20
C ALA A 80 -14.87 4.83 -0.89
N VAL A 81 -15.54 3.69 -1.12
CA VAL A 81 -16.90 3.63 -1.70
C VAL A 81 -17.88 4.55 -0.97
N ALA A 82 -17.80 4.62 0.37
CA ALA A 82 -18.68 5.48 1.17
C ALA A 82 -18.50 6.99 0.90
N LYS A 83 -17.37 7.41 0.31
CA LYS A 83 -17.05 8.81 0.03
C LYS A 83 -17.12 9.16 -1.45
N PHE A 84 -16.75 8.22 -2.32
CA PHE A 84 -16.56 8.46 -3.76
C PHE A 84 -17.52 7.64 -4.64
N GLY A 85 -18.34 6.75 -4.06
CA GLY A 85 -19.13 5.81 -4.85
C GLY A 85 -18.30 4.64 -5.38
N ALA A 86 -18.98 3.54 -5.74
CA ALA A 86 -18.31 2.29 -6.13
C ALA A 86 -17.54 2.39 -7.45
N GLU A 87 -18.07 3.16 -8.40
CA GLU A 87 -17.48 3.35 -9.70
C GLU A 87 -16.14 4.10 -9.62
N ASP A 88 -16.14 5.30 -9.03
CA ASP A 88 -14.93 6.13 -8.94
C ASP A 88 -13.90 5.55 -7.97
N ALA A 89 -14.33 5.08 -6.79
CA ALA A 89 -13.43 4.40 -5.86
C ALA A 89 -12.75 3.19 -6.52
N GLY A 90 -13.44 2.50 -7.43
CA GLY A 90 -12.91 1.36 -8.17
C GLY A 90 -11.78 1.69 -9.15
N ARG A 91 -11.63 2.96 -9.56
CA ARG A 91 -10.63 3.44 -10.52
C ARG A 91 -9.46 4.17 -9.86
N MET A 92 -9.68 4.71 -8.66
CA MET A 92 -8.71 5.51 -7.92
C MET A 92 -7.65 4.67 -7.19
N PHE A 93 -6.56 5.32 -6.81
CA PHE A 93 -5.55 4.77 -5.92
C PHE A 93 -5.56 5.55 -4.61
N PHE A 94 -5.49 4.82 -3.51
CA PHE A 94 -5.48 5.39 -2.17
C PHE A 94 -4.21 4.96 -1.43
N THR A 95 -3.83 5.75 -0.45
CA THR A 95 -2.81 5.39 0.54
C THR A 95 -3.50 5.17 1.90
N PRO A 96 -2.91 4.40 2.82
CA PRO A 96 -3.48 4.16 4.15
C PRO A 96 -3.87 5.47 4.88
N ASN A 97 -2.96 6.45 4.91
CA ASN A 97 -3.24 7.77 5.49
C ASN A 97 -4.29 8.56 4.69
N GLY A 98 -4.33 8.40 3.36
CA GLY A 98 -5.24 9.14 2.49
C GLY A 98 -6.72 8.78 2.69
N VAL A 99 -7.04 7.53 3.04
CA VAL A 99 -8.43 7.10 3.29
C VAL A 99 -8.97 7.64 4.62
N GLU A 100 -8.11 7.70 5.64
CA GLU A 100 -8.45 8.14 6.99
C GLU A 100 -8.54 9.66 7.09
N GLN A 101 -7.71 10.39 6.34
CA GLN A 101 -7.67 11.85 6.33
C GLN A 101 -8.62 12.50 5.30
N SER A 102 -9.21 11.73 4.39
CA SER A 102 -10.13 12.30 3.39
C SER A 102 -11.46 12.67 4.05
N THR A 103 -11.75 13.95 4.24
CA THR A 103 -13.10 14.40 4.59
C THR A 103 -14.05 14.10 3.43
N ARG A 104 -15.35 13.89 3.72
CA ARG A 104 -16.35 13.61 2.67
C ARG A 104 -16.32 14.74 1.63
N ALA A 105 -16.20 14.41 0.35
CA ALA A 105 -16.39 15.37 -0.72
C ALA A 105 -17.89 15.64 -0.87
N SER A 106 -18.42 16.60 -0.11
CA SER A 106 -19.59 17.36 -0.58
C SER A 106 -19.08 18.70 -1.07
N VAL A 107 -18.97 18.84 -2.39
CA VAL A 107 -19.00 20.15 -3.03
C VAL A 107 -20.12 20.07 -4.06
N ALA A 108 -21.05 21.03 -3.95
CA ALA A 108 -22.33 21.13 -4.63
C ALA A 108 -22.23 21.23 -6.16
#